data_AF-A0A482WCD3-F1
#
_entry.id   AF-A0A482WCD3-F1
#
_cell.length_a   1.000
_cell.length_b   1.000
_cell.length_c   1.000
_cell.angle_alpha   90.00
_cell.angle_beta   90.00
_cell.angle_gamma   90.00
#
_symmetry.space_group_name_H-M   'P 1'
#
loop_
_entity.id
_entity.type
_entity.pdbx_description
1 polymer ?
#
loop_
_entity_poly.entity_id
_entity_poly.type
_entity_poly.pdbx_seq_one_letter_code
_entity_poly.pdbx_strand_id
1 'polypeptide(L)'
;LVLVSTIDGKFSAVNSEGSLLWEIDTEPGPLLTSNIHNLELTNSGKWIRIIPSLTGSLYRFDGITIESIPITAESLLKSSFKYSEDLVIAGGLEVTTY
;
A
#
# COMPACT_ATOMS: atom_id res chain seq x y z
N LEU A 1 2.14 -12.57 28.08
CA LEU A 1 3.06 -12.32 26.96
C LEU A 1 2.21 -12.23 25.70
N VAL A 2 2.28 -11.11 24.99
CA VAL A 2 1.62 -10.91 23.69
C VAL A 2 2.71 -10.69 22.66
N LEU A 3 2.62 -11.39 21.52
CA LEU A 3 3.50 -11.14 20.38
C LEU A 3 2.74 -10.27 19.37
N VAL A 4 3.40 -9.23 18.87
CA VAL A 4 2.84 -8.25 17.95
C VAL A 4 3.73 -8.20 16.72
N SER A 5 3.13 -8.35 15.53
CA SER A 5 3.80 -8.11 14.25
C SER A 5 3.10 -6.94 13.56
N THR A 6 3.86 -5.93 13.15
CA THR A 6 3.34 -4.73 12.50
C THR A 6 3.78 -4.66 11.04
N ILE A 7 2.98 -3.98 10.21
CA ILE A 7 3.18 -3.92 8.75
C ILE A 7 4.48 -3.20 8.34
N ASP A 8 5.02 -2.35 9.22
CA ASP A 8 6.31 -1.66 9.06
C ASP A 8 7.51 -2.55 9.37
N GLY A 9 7.28 -3.84 9.68
CA GLY A 9 8.34 -4.82 9.86
C GLY A 9 8.86 -4.93 11.29
N LYS A 10 8.06 -4.58 12.31
CA LYS A 10 8.46 -4.79 13.70
C LYS A 10 7.79 -6.02 14.26
N PHE A 11 8.59 -6.88 14.90
CA PHE A 11 8.11 -8.00 15.69
C PHE A 11 8.49 -7.77 17.16
N SER A 12 7.49 -7.70 18.04
CA SER A 12 7.71 -7.32 19.43
C SER A 12 6.96 -8.21 20.41
N ALA A 13 7.47 -8.25 21.63
CA ALA A 13 6.81 -8.88 22.77
C ALA A 13 6.38 -7.83 23.79
N VAL A 14 5.15 -7.95 24.28
CA VAL A 14 4.55 -7.07 25.29
C VAL A 14 4.13 -7.90 26.50
N ASN A 15 4.39 -7.38 27.71
CA ASN A 15 3.92 -8.02 28.95
C ASN A 15 2.42 -7.74 29.21
N SER A 16 1.85 -8.34 30.26
CA SER A 16 0.43 -8.15 30.61
C SER A 16 0.06 -6.72 31.03
N GLU A 17 1.05 -5.89 31.34
CA GLU A 17 0.88 -4.49 31.76
C GLU A 17 0.99 -3.54 30.57
N GLY A 18 1.23 -4.05 29.35
CA GLY A 18 1.40 -3.25 28.14
C GLY A 18 2.83 -2.73 27.91
N SER A 19 3.81 -3.18 28.71
CA SER A 19 5.21 -2.77 28.55
C SER A 19 5.93 -3.62 27.50
N LEU A 20 6.69 -2.96 26.62
CA LEU A 20 7.55 -3.60 25.63
C LEU A 20 8.69 -4.35 26.33
N LEU A 21 8.83 -5.65 26.01
CA LEU A 21 9.91 -6.51 26.52
C LEU A 21 11.09 -6.55 25.56
N TRP A 22 10.80 -6.70 24.26
CA TRP A 22 11.78 -6.66 23.18
C TRP A 22 11.09 -6.35 21.85
N GLU A 23 11.88 -5.88 20.89
CA GLU A 23 11.50 -5.62 19.52
C GLU A 23 12.66 -6.03 18.61
N ILE A 24 12.33 -6.66 17.48
CA ILE A 24 13.26 -6.95 16.39
C ILE A 24 12.65 -6.45 15.08
N ASP A 25 13.49 -6.02 14.16
CA ASP A 25 13.07 -5.68 12.80
C ASP A 25 13.06 -6.96 11.93
N THR A 26 12.10 -7.04 11.01
CA THR A 26 12.06 -8.07 9.96
C THR A 26 13.01 -7.67 8.83
N GLU A 27 13.96 -8.54 8.48
CA GLU A 27 14.89 -8.30 7.37
C GLU A 27 14.37 -8.93 6.06
N PRO A 28 14.34 -8.23 4.91
CA PRO A 28 15.14 -7.03 4.60
C PRO A 28 14.44 -5.69 4.84
N GLY A 29 13.23 -5.66 5.41
CA GLY A 29 12.47 -4.43 5.64
C GLY A 29 11.01 -4.69 6.02
N PRO A 30 10.12 -3.71 5.76
CA PRO A 30 8.70 -3.82 6.09
C PRO A 30 8.01 -5.05 5.49
N LEU A 31 7.09 -5.65 6.23
CA LEU A 31 6.29 -6.80 5.74
C LEU A 31 5.35 -6.42 4.59
N LEU A 32 5.01 -5.13 4.45
CA LEU A 32 4.23 -4.63 3.33
C LEU A 32 4.85 -3.32 2.80
N THR A 33 5.21 -3.33 1.52
CA THR A 33 5.67 -2.14 0.79
C THR A 33 4.76 -1.86 -0.39
N SER A 34 4.38 -0.59 -0.61
CA SER A 34 3.65 -0.16 -1.81
C SER A 34 4.36 1.03 -2.46
N ASN A 35 4.60 0.94 -3.77
CA ASN A 35 5.22 2.00 -4.57
C ASN A 35 4.20 3.00 -5.17
N ILE A 36 2.90 2.78 -4.95
CA ILE A 36 1.82 3.56 -5.59
C ILE A 36 1.78 5.00 -5.06
N HIS A 37 2.35 5.27 -3.88
CA HIS A 37 2.36 6.60 -3.27
C HIS A 37 3.07 7.69 -4.11
N ASN A 38 3.91 7.28 -5.05
CA ASN A 38 4.68 8.18 -5.93
C ASN A 38 4.15 8.21 -7.38
N LEU A 39 2.96 7.65 -7.64
CA LEU A 39 2.37 7.64 -8.97
C LEU A 39 1.75 9.02 -9.26
N GLU A 40 2.59 9.96 -9.65
CA GLU A 40 2.18 11.27 -10.16
C GLU A 40 1.93 11.15 -11.65
N LEU A 41 0.64 11.15 -12.01
CA LEU A 41 0.20 10.89 -13.38
C LEU A 41 -0.47 12.11 -13.96
N THR A 42 -0.18 12.40 -15.23
CA THR A 42 -0.88 13.42 -15.99
C THR A 42 -2.07 12.78 -16.69
N ASN A 43 -3.29 13.00 -16.19
CA ASN A 43 -4.51 12.71 -16.94
C ASN A 43 -4.94 13.99 -17.65
N SER A 44 -4.87 14.06 -18.98
CA SER A 44 -5.27 15.25 -19.75
C SER A 44 -4.59 16.55 -19.27
N GLY A 45 -3.34 16.44 -18.79
CA GLY A 45 -2.56 17.57 -18.24
C GLY A 45 -2.84 17.91 -16.77
N LYS A 46 -3.73 17.18 -16.07
CA LYS A 46 -3.95 17.32 -14.62
C LYS A 46 -3.18 16.25 -13.85
N TRP A 47 -2.46 16.70 -12.84
CA TRP A 47 -1.76 15.83 -11.90
C TRP A 47 -2.77 15.12 -10.99
N ILE A 48 -2.69 13.80 -10.95
CA ILE A 48 -3.41 12.99 -9.97
C ILE A 48 -2.42 12.12 -9.22
N ARG A 49 -2.65 11.95 -7.92
CA ARG A 49 -1.95 10.98 -7.08
C ARG A 49 -2.87 9.81 -6.78
N ILE A 50 -2.41 8.60 -7.03
CA ILE A 50 -3.11 7.38 -6.59
C ILE A 50 -2.71 7.06 -5.15
N ILE A 51 -3.70 6.81 -4.30
CA ILE A 51 -3.52 6.46 -2.90
C ILE A 51 -4.08 5.04 -2.70
N PRO A 52 -3.25 4.05 -2.39
CA PRO A 52 -3.72 2.73 -2.01
C PRO A 52 -4.19 2.73 -0.54
N SER A 53 -5.22 1.95 -0.23
CA SER A 53 -5.58 1.60 1.14
C SER A 53 -5.03 0.24 1.54
N LEU A 54 -4.99 -0.01 2.85
CA LEU A 54 -4.67 -1.32 3.41
C LEU A 54 -5.63 -2.42 2.93
N THR A 55 -6.89 -2.07 2.66
CA THR A 55 -7.91 -3.00 2.15
C THR A 55 -7.79 -3.27 0.65
N GLY A 56 -6.78 -2.70 -0.02
CA GLY A 56 -6.56 -2.83 -1.46
C GLY A 56 -7.49 -1.97 -2.31
N SER A 57 -8.29 -1.08 -1.72
CA SER A 57 -9.04 -0.06 -2.46
C SER A 57 -8.10 1.04 -2.95
N LEU A 58 -8.39 1.63 -4.11
CA LEU A 58 -7.59 2.72 -4.65
C LEU A 58 -8.40 4.02 -4.67
N TYR A 59 -7.72 5.12 -4.36
CA TYR A 59 -8.29 6.45 -4.36
C TYR A 59 -7.45 7.36 -5.26
N ARG A 60 -8.08 8.40 -5.81
CA ARG A 60 -7.37 9.49 -6.47
C ARG A 60 -7.43 10.74 -5.60
N PHE A 61 -6.34 11.49 -5.59
CA PHE A 61 -6.26 12.83 -5.03
C PHE A 61 -5.80 13.80 -6.12
N ASP A 62 -6.57 14.86 -6.34
CA ASP A 62 -6.31 15.88 -7.37
C ASP A 62 -5.75 17.20 -6.80
N GLY A 63 -5.40 17.22 -5.50
CA GLY A 63 -5.00 18.41 -4.76
C GLY A 63 -6.13 19.02 -3.92
N ILE A 64 -7.39 18.66 -4.18
CA ILE A 64 -8.57 19.23 -3.51
C ILE A 64 -9.45 18.13 -2.91
N THR A 65 -9.76 17.09 -3.69
CA THR A 65 -10.69 16.03 -3.29
C THR A 65 -10.04 14.66 -3.32
N ILE A 66 -10.60 13.76 -2.50
CA ILE A 66 -10.29 12.33 -2.52
C ILE A 66 -11.52 11.60 -3.04
N GLU A 67 -11.35 10.84 -4.12
CA GLU A 67 -12.42 10.03 -4.71
C GLU A 67 -11.98 8.59 -4.89
N SER A 68 -12.92 7.65 -4.69
CA SER A 68 -12.67 6.23 -4.93
C SER A 68 -12.52 5.95 -6.42
N ILE A 69 -11.52 5.14 -6.78
CA ILE A 69 -11.38 4.57 -8.12
C ILE A 69 -12.11 3.22 -8.11
N PRO A 70 -12.95 2.91 -9.11
CA PRO A 70 -13.73 1.66 -9.15
C PRO A 70 -12.87 0.43 -9.52
N ILE A 71 -11.71 0.28 -8.88
CA ILE A 71 -10.81 -0.87 -9.02
C ILE A 71 -10.02 -1.11 -7.73
N THR A 72 -9.60 -2.37 -7.52
CA THR A 72 -8.77 -2.76 -6.38
C THR A 72 -7.37 -3.17 -6.83
N ALA A 73 -6.41 -3.15 -5.90
CA ALA A 73 -5.07 -3.69 -6.12
C ALA A 73 -5.12 -5.14 -6.59
N GLU A 74 -6.04 -5.96 -6.07
CA GLU A 74 -6.17 -7.35 -6.50
C GLU A 74 -6.71 -7.50 -7.93
N SER A 75 -7.64 -6.64 -8.34
CA SER A 75 -8.06 -6.60 -9.75
C SER A 75 -6.88 -6.28 -10.68
N LEU A 76 -5.96 -5.40 -10.24
CA LEU A 76 -4.76 -5.04 -10.99
C LEU A 76 -3.73 -6.17 -11.09
N LEU A 77 -3.75 -7.16 -10.18
CA LEU A 77 -2.93 -8.38 -10.30
C LEU A 77 -3.44 -9.32 -11.41
N LYS A 78 -4.72 -9.22 -11.77
CA LYS A 78 -5.38 -10.09 -12.74
C LYS A 78 -5.43 -9.47 -14.13
N SER A 79 -5.59 -8.15 -14.20
CA SER A 79 -5.72 -7.42 -15.47
C SER A 79 -5.31 -5.96 -15.32
N SER A 80 -4.77 -5.37 -16.38
CA SER A 80 -4.56 -3.93 -16.46
C SER A 80 -5.87 -3.15 -16.57
N PHE A 81 -5.86 -1.90 -16.13
CA PHE A 81 -7.00 -0.98 -16.18
C PHE A 81 -6.66 0.29 -16.94
N LYS A 82 -7.43 0.60 -17.99
CA LYS A 82 -7.34 1.87 -18.71
C LYS A 82 -8.07 2.96 -17.91
N TYR A 83 -7.30 3.84 -17.29
CA TYR A 83 -7.83 4.94 -16.49
C TYR A 83 -8.22 6.15 -17.37
N SER A 84 -7.42 6.44 -18.40
CA SER A 84 -7.70 7.48 -19.42
C SER A 84 -7.13 7.05 -20.77
N GLU A 85 -7.33 7.84 -21.82
CA GLU A 85 -6.78 7.53 -23.16
C GLU A 85 -5.27 7.26 -23.13
N ASP A 86 -4.52 8.05 -22.35
CA ASP A 86 -3.07 7.97 -22.28
C ASP A 86 -2.53 7.22 -21.05
N LEU A 87 -3.39 6.57 -20.27
CA LEU A 87 -3.00 5.96 -18.99
C LEU A 87 -3.60 4.57 -18.78
N VAL A 88 -2.71 3.59 -18.63
CA VAL A 88 -3.03 2.23 -18.23
C VAL A 88 -2.26 1.89 -16.96
N ILE A 89 -2.97 1.32 -15.98
CA ILE A 89 -2.42 0.91 -14.69
C ILE A 89 -2.41 -0.61 -14.65
N ALA A 90 -1.30 -1.20 -14.21
CA ALA A 90 -1.16 -2.64 -13.96
C ALA A 90 -0.58 -2.87 -12.57
N GLY A 91 -0.94 -3.99 -11.95
CA GLY A 91 -0.47 -4.38 -10.63
C GLY A 91 0.59 -5.47 -10.70
N GLY A 92 1.40 -5.56 -9.64
CA GLY A 92 2.34 -6.65 -9.42
C GLY A 92 2.30 -7.06 -7.95
N LEU A 93 2.58 -8.33 -7.69
CA LEU A 93 2.74 -8.88 -6.34
C LEU A 93 4.15 -9.45 -6.23
N GLU A 94 4.90 -8.96 -5.25
CA GLU A 94 6.17 -9.54 -4.85
C GLU A 94 5.98 -10.17 -3.47
N VAL A 95 6.43 -11.42 -3.31
CA VAL A 95 6.34 -12.17 -2.06
C VAL A 95 7.75 -12.52 -1.61
N THR A 96 8.11 -12.08 -0.42
CA THR A 96 9.39 -12.38 0.22
C THR A 96 9.14 -13.27 1.43
N THR A 97 9.94 -14.33 1.57
CA THR A 97 9.95 -15.19 2.76
C THR A 97 11.08 -14.73 3.68
N TYR A 98 10.73 -14.53 4.96
CA TYR A 98 11.60 -14.03 6.03
C TYR A 98 12.02 -15.18 6.95
#